data_AF-A0A532EWR1-F1
#
_entry.id   AF-A0A532EWR1-F1
#
_cell.length_a   1.000
_cell.length_b   1.000
_cell.length_c   1.000
_cell.angle_alpha   90.00
_cell.angle_beta   90.00
_cell.angle_gamma   90.00
#
_symmetry.space_group_name_H-M   'P 1'
#
loop_
_entity.id
_entity.type
_entity.pdbx_description
1 polymer ?
#
loop_
_entity_poly.entity_id
_entity_poly.type
_entity_poly.pdbx_seq_one_letter_code
_entity_poly.pdbx_strand_id
1 'polypeptide(L)'
;MLPIAPARTNREWEGVQSLPGLGGEDNLGWLGRATQTLSSQFGDALKSQELVRLVLFGGTDPVSFRLRVAQAHIRHDMTPSSWSHVVLIHPKQLSRVYEISLEPQGGFHYPVSTNGLQYGQLQHYRDRARYPNIALLGIPSSDKLTWEEINRTFTQFQKQRTSLDAMELIVRWLAFVWGAGRAGNPLLEGYGVPSSAMLEIIFSALGHDLTPGLESRSSCPEAIWQAVKWWHHYYDQEGRNQPRCVHRVDNQLIPSSKREERKMGGPPTQTTPPVSSSITRQTKQTKTDVSKRGPRTSSPRRRGRR
;
A
#
# COMPACT_ATOMS: atom_id res chain seq x y z
N MET A 1 -9.28 -19.81 13.88
CA MET A 1 -8.39 -19.24 14.92
C MET A 1 -7.08 -18.96 14.21
N LEU A 2 -6.75 -17.69 13.93
CA LEU A 2 -5.50 -17.33 13.25
C LEU A 2 -4.33 -17.82 14.11
N PRO A 3 -3.30 -18.47 13.54
CA PRO A 3 -2.11 -18.79 14.31
C PRO A 3 -1.48 -17.48 14.78
N ILE A 4 -1.34 -17.35 16.10
CA ILE A 4 -0.65 -16.24 16.74
C ILE A 4 0.79 -16.27 16.24
N ALA A 5 1.24 -15.18 15.62
CA ALA A 5 2.61 -15.05 15.15
C ALA A 5 3.59 -15.43 16.29
N PRO A 6 4.65 -16.20 16.02
CA PRO A 6 5.61 -16.60 17.05
C PRO A 6 6.22 -15.37 17.72
N ALA A 7 6.57 -15.52 19.00
CA ALA A 7 7.05 -14.45 19.86
C ALA A 7 8.17 -13.62 19.22
N ARG A 8 8.08 -12.30 19.40
CA ARG A 8 9.01 -11.27 18.89
C ARG A 8 10.47 -11.66 19.11
N THR A 9 11.16 -12.06 18.05
CA THR A 9 12.63 -12.10 17.99
C THR A 9 13.07 -11.03 17.01
N ASN A 10 14.24 -10.41 17.20
CA ASN A 10 14.79 -9.32 16.35
C ASN A 10 14.92 -9.62 14.83
N ARG A 11 14.45 -10.79 14.37
CA ARG A 11 14.37 -11.22 12.96
C ARG A 11 13.15 -10.69 12.19
N GLU A 12 12.29 -9.87 12.81
CA GLU A 12 11.02 -9.34 12.27
C GLU A 12 11.12 -8.54 10.94
N TRP A 13 12.33 -8.37 10.41
CA TRP A 13 12.64 -7.56 9.24
C TRP A 13 13.74 -8.18 8.37
N GLU A 14 14.08 -9.47 8.55
CA GLU A 14 15.10 -10.17 7.76
C GLU A 14 14.65 -10.33 6.30
N GLY A 15 14.90 -9.30 5.48
CA GLY A 15 14.50 -9.26 4.07
C GLY A 15 13.60 -8.10 3.68
N VAL A 16 13.31 -7.19 4.62
CA VAL A 16 12.54 -5.97 4.36
C VAL A 16 13.42 -4.74 4.60
N GLN A 17 13.51 -3.87 3.60
CA GLN A 17 14.34 -2.66 3.66
C GLN A 17 13.52 -1.41 3.32
N SER A 18 13.67 -0.37 4.13
CA SER A 18 13.17 0.96 3.80
C SER A 18 14.13 1.67 2.84
N LEU A 19 13.61 2.19 1.73
CA LEU A 19 14.35 3.00 0.76
C LEU A 19 13.66 4.36 0.61
N PRO A 20 14.25 5.45 1.13
CA PRO A 20 13.64 6.76 0.99
C PRO A 20 13.55 7.20 -0.49
N GLY A 21 12.55 8.03 -0.79
CA GLY A 21 12.47 8.71 -2.08
C GLY A 21 13.52 9.82 -2.18
N LEU A 22 14.06 10.03 -3.37
CA LEU A 22 14.92 11.17 -3.64
C LEU A 22 14.08 12.42 -3.99
N GLY A 23 14.66 13.60 -3.86
CA GLY A 23 13.99 14.85 -4.23
C GLY A 23 13.65 14.88 -5.72
N GLY A 24 12.39 15.17 -6.05
CA GLY A 24 11.91 15.19 -7.45
C GLY A 24 11.76 13.81 -8.11
N GLU A 25 12.05 12.72 -7.39
CA GLU A 25 11.89 11.37 -7.89
C GLU A 25 10.42 10.93 -7.91
N ASP A 26 10.01 10.39 -9.05
CA ASP A 26 8.71 9.75 -9.23
C ASP A 26 8.73 8.26 -8.84
N ASN A 27 7.57 7.60 -8.88
CA ASN A 27 7.49 6.20 -8.47
C ASN A 27 8.24 5.23 -9.40
N LEU A 28 8.41 5.56 -10.69
CA LEU A 28 9.14 4.68 -11.62
C LEU A 28 10.64 4.77 -11.38
N GLY A 29 11.17 5.98 -11.14
CA GLY A 29 12.56 6.19 -10.74
C GLY A 29 12.87 5.46 -9.43
N TRP A 30 11.96 5.56 -8.46
CA TRP A 30 12.08 4.83 -7.20
C TRP A 30 12.07 3.31 -7.40
N LEU A 31 11.17 2.77 -8.24
CA LEU A 31 11.14 1.33 -8.55
C LEU A 31 12.42 0.84 -9.24
N GLY A 32 13.02 1.66 -10.11
CA GLY A 32 14.32 1.37 -10.72
C GLY A 32 15.41 1.19 -9.67
N ARG A 33 15.52 2.12 -8.71
CA ARG A 33 16.48 2.00 -7.60
C ARG A 33 16.14 0.87 -6.64
N ALA A 34 14.87 0.66 -6.33
CA ALA A 34 14.43 -0.44 -5.49
C ALA A 34 14.77 -1.80 -6.11
N THR A 35 14.65 -1.93 -7.44
CA THR A 35 15.06 -3.14 -8.18
C THR A 35 16.57 -3.37 -8.06
N GLN A 36 17.39 -2.32 -8.25
CA GLN A 36 18.84 -2.42 -8.07
C GLN A 36 19.21 -2.78 -6.63
N THR A 37 18.50 -2.22 -5.65
CA THR A 37 18.71 -2.49 -4.22
C THR A 37 18.36 -3.93 -3.88
N LEU A 38 17.24 -4.45 -4.38
CA LEU A 38 16.88 -5.87 -4.24
C LEU A 38 17.97 -6.78 -4.83
N SER A 39 18.46 -6.48 -6.03
CA SER A 39 19.50 -7.30 -6.67
C SER A 39 20.86 -7.21 -5.98
N SER A 40 21.22 -6.06 -5.40
CA SER A 40 22.54 -5.85 -4.79
C SER A 40 22.61 -6.35 -3.35
N GLN A 41 21.59 -6.13 -2.53
CA GLN A 41 21.59 -6.53 -1.12
C GLN A 41 21.30 -8.01 -0.91
N PHE A 42 20.53 -8.63 -1.80
CA PHE A 42 20.17 -10.05 -1.67
C PHE A 42 21.06 -11.00 -2.50
N GLY A 43 22.16 -10.48 -3.07
CA GLY A 43 23.36 -11.27 -3.45
C GLY A 43 23.19 -12.35 -4.53
N ASP A 44 24.28 -13.06 -4.84
CA ASP A 44 24.45 -13.98 -5.99
C ASP A 44 23.38 -15.10 -6.12
N ALA A 45 22.69 -15.44 -5.02
CA ALA A 45 21.56 -16.37 -5.01
C ALA A 45 20.34 -15.85 -5.81
N LEU A 46 20.07 -14.53 -5.75
CA LEU A 46 19.08 -13.89 -6.62
C LEU A 46 19.64 -13.51 -7.99
N LYS A 47 20.97 -13.37 -8.15
CA LYS A 47 21.56 -13.07 -9.47
C LYS A 47 21.44 -14.24 -10.43
N SER A 48 21.40 -15.47 -9.92
CA SER A 48 21.19 -16.70 -10.70
C SER A 48 19.71 -17.05 -10.90
N GLN A 49 18.81 -16.50 -10.07
CA GLN A 49 17.37 -16.79 -10.11
C GLN A 49 16.58 -15.63 -10.71
N GLU A 50 15.67 -15.91 -11.64
CA GLU A 50 14.75 -14.89 -12.13
C GLU A 50 13.80 -14.48 -11.00
N LEU A 51 13.57 -13.18 -10.80
CA LEU A 51 12.64 -12.69 -9.79
C LEU A 51 11.24 -12.49 -10.37
N VAL A 52 10.24 -13.06 -9.68
CA VAL A 52 8.85 -12.66 -9.83
C VAL A 52 8.61 -11.42 -8.97
N ARG A 53 8.09 -10.34 -9.57
CA ARG A 53 8.03 -9.03 -8.92
C ARG A 53 6.59 -8.58 -8.70
N LEU A 54 6.24 -8.38 -7.43
CA LEU A 54 4.97 -7.75 -7.04
C LEU A 54 5.24 -6.31 -6.57
N VAL A 55 4.32 -5.39 -6.85
CA VAL A 55 4.37 -4.03 -6.29
C VAL A 55 3.09 -3.73 -5.55
N LEU A 56 3.22 -3.35 -4.29
CA LEU A 56 2.11 -2.81 -3.50
C LEU A 56 2.13 -1.29 -3.63
N PHE A 57 0.95 -0.71 -3.84
CA PHE A 57 0.73 0.72 -3.87
C PHE A 57 -0.25 1.12 -2.77
N GLY A 58 -0.03 2.30 -2.18
CA GLY A 58 -1.00 2.95 -1.32
C GLY A 58 -1.38 4.30 -1.88
N GLY A 59 -2.58 4.38 -2.46
CA GLY A 59 -3.11 5.60 -3.03
C GLY A 59 -3.73 6.57 -2.02
N THR A 60 -4.05 7.76 -2.51
CA THR A 60 -4.72 8.85 -1.76
C THR A 60 -6.13 9.18 -2.28
N ASP A 61 -6.53 8.63 -3.43
CA ASP A 61 -7.88 8.78 -3.96
C ASP A 61 -8.94 8.13 -3.03
N PRO A 62 -10.24 8.47 -3.19
CA PRO A 62 -11.29 7.94 -2.33
C PRO A 62 -11.40 6.41 -2.29
N VAL A 63 -11.16 5.73 -3.42
CA VAL A 63 -11.20 4.27 -3.49
C VAL A 63 -10.03 3.69 -2.70
N SER A 64 -8.81 4.15 -2.97
CA SER A 64 -7.60 3.74 -2.23
C SER A 64 -7.72 4.01 -0.73
N PHE A 65 -8.26 5.16 -0.33
CA PHE A 65 -8.49 5.48 1.08
C PHE A 65 -9.41 4.46 1.76
N ARG A 66 -10.57 4.15 1.15
CA ARG A 66 -11.52 3.19 1.72
C ARG A 66 -10.95 1.78 1.76
N LEU A 67 -10.19 1.35 0.74
CA LEU A 67 -9.48 0.06 0.75
C LEU A 67 -8.47 -0.02 1.90
N ARG A 68 -7.72 1.05 2.17
CA ARG A 68 -6.74 1.09 3.26
C ARG A 68 -7.42 1.06 4.63
N VAL A 69 -8.53 1.76 4.81
CA VAL A 69 -9.33 1.73 6.04
C VAL A 69 -9.96 0.36 6.25
N ALA A 70 -10.50 -0.26 5.20
CA ALA A 70 -11.12 -1.58 5.27
C ALA A 70 -10.18 -2.63 5.85
N GLN A 71 -8.89 -2.55 5.56
CA GLN A 71 -7.86 -3.49 6.01
C GLN A 71 -7.36 -3.25 7.45
N ALA A 72 -7.85 -2.22 8.15
CA ALA A 72 -7.35 -1.85 9.48
C ALA A 72 -7.49 -2.98 10.52
N HIS A 73 -8.54 -3.80 10.42
CA HIS A 73 -8.80 -4.91 11.34
C HIS A 73 -7.79 -6.06 11.24
N ILE A 74 -6.99 -6.12 10.17
CA ILE A 74 -5.91 -7.10 9.99
C ILE A 74 -4.67 -6.69 10.79
N ARG A 75 -4.60 -5.42 11.19
CA ARG A 75 -3.47 -4.87 11.94
C ARG A 75 -3.77 -4.84 13.42
N HIS A 76 -2.77 -5.22 14.21
CA HIS A 76 -2.84 -5.15 15.68
C HIS A 76 -3.09 -3.74 16.23
N ASP A 77 -2.71 -2.69 15.49
CA ASP A 77 -2.85 -1.30 15.90
C ASP A 77 -4.16 -0.63 15.42
N MET A 78 -5.00 -1.37 14.68
CA MET A 78 -6.23 -0.90 14.05
C MET A 78 -6.05 0.37 13.19
N THR A 79 -4.84 0.70 12.77
CA THR A 79 -4.59 1.82 11.85
C THR A 79 -4.89 1.39 10.42
N PRO A 80 -5.29 2.30 9.53
CA PRO A 80 -5.45 1.96 8.12
C PRO A 80 -4.16 1.39 7.54
N SER A 81 -4.31 0.41 6.64
CA SER A 81 -3.18 -0.16 5.90
C SER A 81 -2.39 0.91 5.16
N SER A 82 -1.10 0.66 4.95
CA SER A 82 -0.28 1.47 4.04
C SER A 82 -0.59 1.22 2.57
N TRP A 83 -1.31 0.14 2.24
CA TRP A 83 -1.43 -0.43 0.90
C TRP A 83 -2.90 -0.54 0.49
N SER A 84 -3.26 -0.03 -0.68
CA SER A 84 -4.60 -0.17 -1.27
C SER A 84 -4.65 -1.23 -2.36
N HIS A 85 -3.53 -1.50 -3.03
CA HIS A 85 -3.51 -2.30 -4.25
C HIS A 85 -2.19 -3.05 -4.42
N VAL A 86 -2.22 -4.12 -5.21
CA VAL A 86 -1.04 -4.89 -5.59
C VAL A 86 -1.08 -5.23 -7.08
N VAL A 87 0.07 -5.23 -7.74
CA VAL A 87 0.22 -5.61 -9.14
C VAL A 87 1.38 -6.58 -9.31
N LEU A 88 1.32 -7.42 -10.34
CA LEU A 88 2.45 -8.23 -10.79
C LEU A 88 3.11 -7.58 -12.01
N ILE A 89 4.43 -7.42 -11.99
CA ILE A 89 5.21 -6.89 -13.11
C ILE A 89 5.59 -8.01 -14.08
N HIS A 90 5.43 -7.78 -15.38
CA HIS A 90 5.92 -8.69 -16.41
C HIS A 90 7.47 -8.76 -16.37
N PRO A 91 8.09 -9.95 -16.34
CA PRO A 91 9.54 -10.09 -16.12
C PRO A 91 10.39 -9.42 -17.20
N LYS A 92 10.01 -9.57 -18.48
CA LYS A 92 10.73 -8.99 -19.64
C LYS A 92 10.26 -7.60 -20.06
N GLN A 93 9.07 -7.18 -19.62
CA GLN A 93 8.42 -5.94 -20.07
C GLN A 93 8.02 -5.17 -18.83
N LEU A 94 9.00 -4.60 -18.13
CA LEU A 94 8.82 -4.03 -16.79
C LEU A 94 7.78 -2.89 -16.72
N SER A 95 7.40 -2.32 -17.87
CA SER A 95 6.30 -1.36 -17.98
C SER A 95 4.91 -2.00 -17.93
N ARG A 96 4.77 -3.30 -18.18
CA ARG A 96 3.48 -4.01 -18.18
C ARG A 96 3.20 -4.63 -16.82
N VAL A 97 1.94 -4.51 -16.39
CA VAL A 97 1.46 -5.08 -15.13
C VAL A 97 0.20 -5.91 -15.32
N TYR A 98 0.00 -6.85 -14.40
CA TYR A 98 -1.15 -7.74 -14.30
C TYR A 98 -1.86 -7.47 -12.98
N GLU A 99 -3.14 -7.17 -13.03
CA GLU A 99 -3.90 -6.70 -11.89
C GLU A 99 -5.41 -6.89 -12.04
N ILE A 100 -6.15 -6.67 -10.95
CA ILE A 100 -7.59 -6.38 -10.97
C ILE A 100 -7.79 -5.06 -10.24
N SER A 101 -7.85 -3.96 -10.99
CA SER A 101 -8.12 -2.62 -10.45
C SER A 101 -9.63 -2.37 -10.34
N LEU A 102 -10.02 -1.65 -9.28
CA LEU A 102 -11.37 -1.08 -9.11
C LEU A 102 -11.55 0.26 -9.85
N GLU A 103 -10.46 0.83 -10.36
CA GLU A 103 -10.46 2.03 -11.20
C GLU A 103 -9.57 1.80 -12.43
N PRO A 104 -9.91 0.83 -13.30
CA PRO A 104 -9.09 0.51 -14.46
C PRO A 104 -8.93 1.72 -15.39
N GLN A 105 -7.72 1.91 -15.90
CA GLN A 105 -7.45 2.93 -16.91
C GLN A 105 -8.23 2.60 -18.19
N GLY A 106 -9.15 3.48 -18.59
CA GLY A 106 -10.06 3.25 -19.72
C GLY A 106 -11.39 2.57 -19.34
N GLY A 107 -11.63 2.30 -18.05
CA GLY A 107 -12.87 1.71 -17.56
C GLY A 107 -12.92 0.18 -17.64
N PHE A 108 -14.02 -0.40 -17.15
CA PHE A 108 -14.14 -1.84 -16.97
C PHE A 108 -14.29 -2.65 -18.27
N HIS A 109 -14.63 -2.00 -19.39
CA HIS A 109 -14.96 -2.67 -20.65
C HIS A 109 -15.99 -3.80 -20.43
N TYR A 110 -15.74 -5.00 -20.97
CA TYR A 110 -16.54 -6.20 -20.72
C TYR A 110 -15.70 -7.20 -19.90
N PRO A 111 -15.63 -7.05 -18.57
CA PRO A 111 -14.64 -7.75 -17.75
C PRO A 111 -14.96 -9.25 -17.56
N VAL A 112 -16.15 -9.67 -17.96
CA VAL A 112 -16.67 -11.05 -17.91
C VAL A 112 -15.77 -12.01 -18.69
N SER A 113 -15.19 -11.58 -19.81
CA SER A 113 -14.37 -12.43 -20.70
C SER A 113 -12.98 -12.74 -20.14
N THR A 114 -12.49 -11.95 -19.18
CA THR A 114 -11.16 -12.11 -18.56
C THR A 114 -11.25 -12.43 -17.07
N ASN A 115 -12.45 -12.73 -16.55
CA ASN A 115 -12.71 -12.82 -15.11
C ASN A 115 -12.14 -11.59 -14.36
N GLY A 116 -12.23 -10.41 -14.95
CA GLY A 116 -11.71 -9.16 -14.38
C GLY A 116 -10.21 -8.95 -14.43
N LEU A 117 -9.42 -9.90 -14.92
CA LEU A 117 -8.00 -9.70 -15.13
C LEU A 117 -7.77 -8.57 -16.14
N GLN A 118 -6.90 -7.64 -15.77
CA GLN A 118 -6.53 -6.46 -16.55
C GLN A 118 -5.03 -6.48 -16.86
N TYR A 119 -4.69 -5.98 -18.04
CA TYR A 119 -3.31 -5.73 -18.47
C TYR A 119 -3.08 -4.23 -18.47
N GLY A 120 -2.28 -3.76 -17.51
CA GLY A 120 -2.04 -2.35 -17.27
C GLY A 120 -0.64 -1.88 -17.69
N GLN A 121 -0.41 -0.59 -17.51
CA GLN A 121 0.92 0.03 -17.64
C GLN A 121 1.35 0.55 -16.27
N LEU A 122 2.57 0.20 -15.85
CA LEU A 122 3.20 0.68 -14.62
C LEU A 122 3.26 2.21 -14.56
N GLN A 123 3.30 2.87 -15.74
CA GLN A 123 3.21 4.32 -15.90
C GLN A 123 2.00 4.94 -15.17
N HIS A 124 0.90 4.19 -15.02
CA HIS A 124 -0.29 4.62 -14.29
C HIS A 124 0.03 5.02 -12.83
N TYR A 125 1.03 4.37 -12.25
CA TYR A 125 1.43 4.55 -10.86
C TYR A 125 2.57 5.56 -10.67
N ARG A 126 2.98 6.29 -11.72
CA ARG A 126 4.13 7.20 -11.71
C ARG A 126 3.99 8.33 -10.68
N ASP A 127 2.80 8.88 -10.52
CA ASP A 127 2.56 10.04 -9.67
C ASP A 127 2.67 9.70 -8.18
N ARG A 128 3.70 10.25 -7.53
CA ARG A 128 3.98 10.10 -6.11
C ARG A 128 2.92 10.76 -5.21
N ALA A 129 2.27 11.83 -5.65
CA ALA A 129 1.22 12.47 -4.85
C ALA A 129 -0.04 11.60 -4.80
N ARG A 130 -0.36 10.94 -5.92
CA ARG A 130 -1.46 9.98 -6.00
C ARG A 130 -1.15 8.66 -5.30
N TYR A 131 0.07 8.13 -5.46
CA TYR A 131 0.52 6.88 -4.85
C TYR A 131 1.78 7.10 -3.99
N PRO A 132 1.63 7.72 -2.79
CA PRO A 132 2.76 8.06 -1.93
C PRO A 132 3.47 6.85 -1.34
N ASN A 133 2.72 5.77 -1.07
CA ASN A 133 3.27 4.54 -0.52
C ASN A 133 3.52 3.54 -1.64
N ILE A 134 4.70 2.92 -1.62
CA ILE A 134 5.10 1.92 -2.60
C ILE A 134 5.99 0.86 -1.95
N ALA A 135 5.81 -0.41 -2.31
CA ALA A 135 6.69 -1.51 -1.92
C ALA A 135 6.92 -2.45 -3.09
N LEU A 136 8.17 -2.81 -3.36
CA LEU A 136 8.57 -3.77 -4.37
C LEU A 136 9.00 -5.07 -3.68
N LEU A 137 8.30 -6.14 -4.01
CA LEU A 137 8.56 -7.49 -3.51
C LEU A 137 9.21 -8.29 -4.62
N GLY A 138 10.33 -8.93 -4.32
CA GLY A 138 10.97 -9.93 -5.17
C GLY A 138 10.79 -11.32 -4.56
N ILE A 139 10.12 -12.20 -5.30
CA ILE A 139 9.97 -13.62 -4.97
C ILE A 139 10.91 -14.40 -5.89
N PRO A 140 11.89 -15.13 -5.34
CA PRO A 140 12.76 -15.94 -6.18
C PRO A 140 11.96 -17.00 -6.95
N SER A 141 12.25 -17.18 -8.24
CA SER A 141 11.61 -18.22 -9.06
C SER A 141 11.99 -19.63 -8.59
N SER A 142 11.09 -20.57 -8.85
CA SER A 142 11.28 -22.01 -8.67
C SER A 142 10.80 -22.72 -9.92
N ASP A 143 10.99 -24.04 -10.00
CA ASP A 143 10.51 -24.87 -11.11
C ASP A 143 9.00 -24.71 -11.37
N LYS A 144 8.22 -24.44 -10.32
CA LYS A 144 6.77 -24.19 -10.41
C LYS A 144 6.42 -22.71 -10.54
N LEU A 145 7.27 -21.81 -10.07
CA LEU A 145 7.05 -20.36 -10.08
C LEU A 145 7.87 -19.69 -11.18
N THR A 146 7.66 -20.14 -12.42
CA THR A 146 8.22 -19.53 -13.62
C THR A 146 7.20 -18.60 -14.27
N TRP A 147 7.67 -17.69 -15.13
CA TRP A 147 6.76 -16.81 -15.88
C TRP A 147 5.79 -17.58 -16.78
N GLU A 148 6.26 -18.65 -17.41
CA GLU A 148 5.42 -19.48 -18.29
C GLU A 148 4.27 -20.11 -17.51
N GLU A 149 4.55 -20.65 -16.33
CA GLU A 149 3.57 -21.25 -15.43
C GLU A 149 2.59 -20.22 -14.86
N ILE A 150 3.07 -19.04 -14.48
CA ILE A 150 2.24 -17.91 -14.07
C ILE A 150 1.29 -17.49 -15.20
N ASN A 151 1.81 -17.33 -16.42
CA ASN A 151 1.01 -16.91 -17.57
C ASN A 151 -0.02 -17.99 -17.99
N ARG A 152 0.34 -19.27 -17.88
CA ARG A 152 -0.59 -20.39 -18.06
C ARG A 152 -1.72 -20.34 -17.04
N THR A 153 -1.39 -20.09 -15.78
CA THR A 153 -2.35 -19.99 -14.67
C THR A 153 -3.27 -18.78 -14.82
N PHE A 154 -2.75 -17.62 -15.26
CA PHE A 154 -3.60 -16.48 -15.65
C PHE A 154 -4.60 -16.85 -16.74
N THR A 155 -4.16 -17.57 -17.77
CA THR A 155 -5.04 -18.00 -18.87
C THR A 155 -6.15 -18.92 -18.38
N GLN A 156 -5.86 -19.79 -17.41
CA GLN A 156 -6.87 -20.65 -16.77
C GLN A 156 -7.81 -19.83 -15.89
N PHE A 157 -7.28 -18.91 -15.07
CA PHE A 157 -8.05 -18.00 -14.22
C PHE A 157 -9.04 -17.15 -15.02
N GLN A 158 -8.66 -16.68 -16.22
CA GLN A 158 -9.57 -15.95 -17.10
C GLN A 158 -10.78 -16.77 -17.57
N LYS A 159 -10.60 -18.09 -17.70
CA LYS A 159 -11.61 -19.03 -18.23
C LYS A 159 -12.44 -19.70 -17.14
N GLN A 160 -11.99 -19.64 -15.88
CA GLN A 160 -12.58 -20.37 -14.77
C GLN A 160 -12.99 -19.42 -13.65
N ARG A 161 -14.18 -19.63 -13.09
CA ARG A 161 -14.69 -18.84 -11.95
C ARG A 161 -14.87 -19.66 -10.67
N THR A 162 -14.58 -20.95 -10.73
CA THR A 162 -14.78 -21.87 -9.60
C THR A 162 -13.86 -21.54 -8.43
N SER A 163 -12.60 -21.17 -8.70
CA SER A 163 -11.64 -20.78 -7.66
C SER A 163 -11.91 -19.39 -7.11
N LEU A 164 -12.30 -18.45 -7.99
CA LEU A 164 -12.73 -17.11 -7.64
C LEU A 164 -13.55 -16.50 -8.79
N ASP A 165 -14.79 -16.13 -8.48
CA ASP A 165 -15.54 -15.22 -9.32
C ASP A 165 -15.09 -13.79 -9.00
N ALA A 166 -14.10 -13.31 -9.76
CA ALA A 166 -13.56 -11.97 -9.56
C ALA A 166 -14.55 -10.89 -10.02
N MET A 167 -15.59 -11.23 -10.78
CA MET A 167 -16.65 -10.29 -11.15
C MET A 167 -17.57 -10.01 -9.99
N GLU A 168 -18.02 -11.06 -9.31
CA GLU A 168 -18.74 -10.91 -8.04
C GLU A 168 -17.91 -10.11 -7.04
N LEU A 169 -16.60 -10.44 -6.93
CA LEU A 169 -15.71 -9.75 -6.02
C LEU A 169 -15.54 -8.26 -6.35
N ILE A 170 -15.33 -7.90 -7.63
CA ILE A 170 -15.24 -6.50 -8.06
C ILE A 170 -16.53 -5.75 -7.72
N VAL A 171 -17.71 -6.29 -8.06
CA VAL A 171 -18.99 -5.60 -7.80
C VAL A 171 -19.22 -5.37 -6.31
N ARG A 172 -18.91 -6.36 -5.46
CA ARG A 172 -18.97 -6.22 -4.00
C ARG A 172 -18.08 -5.09 -3.50
N TRP A 173 -16.83 -5.06 -3.96
CA TRP A 173 -15.90 -4.01 -3.57
C TRP A 173 -16.30 -2.64 -4.08
N LEU A 174 -16.79 -2.53 -5.32
CA LEU A 174 -17.32 -1.28 -5.87
C LEU A 174 -18.48 -0.74 -5.04
N ALA A 175 -19.41 -1.61 -4.63
CA ALA A 175 -20.51 -1.20 -3.76
C ALA A 175 -19.99 -0.58 -2.45
N PHE A 176 -19.01 -1.21 -1.81
CA PHE A 176 -18.38 -0.68 -0.59
C PHE A 176 -17.60 0.63 -0.84
N VAL A 177 -16.69 0.67 -1.82
CA VAL A 177 -15.84 1.85 -2.05
C VAL A 177 -16.62 3.04 -2.61
N TRP A 178 -17.75 2.82 -3.27
CA TRP A 178 -18.66 3.90 -3.66
C TRP A 178 -19.69 4.24 -2.58
N GLY A 179 -19.85 3.39 -1.57
CA GLY A 179 -20.86 3.57 -0.51
C GLY A 179 -22.28 3.35 -1.03
N ALA A 180 -22.41 2.55 -2.08
CA ALA A 180 -23.69 2.18 -2.66
C ALA A 180 -24.38 1.12 -1.80
N GLY A 181 -25.71 1.20 -1.70
CA GLY A 181 -26.53 0.13 -1.12
C GLY A 181 -26.26 -0.24 0.34
N ARG A 182 -25.62 0.64 1.14
CA ARG A 182 -25.17 0.33 2.51
C ARG A 182 -24.22 -0.87 2.61
N ALA A 183 -23.45 -1.14 1.55
CA ALA A 183 -22.49 -2.24 1.55
C ALA A 183 -21.48 -2.14 2.70
N GLY A 184 -21.34 -3.22 3.47
CA GLY A 184 -20.37 -3.36 4.54
C GLY A 184 -18.96 -3.60 4.01
N ASN A 185 -17.98 -3.70 4.93
CA ASN A 185 -16.59 -3.99 4.57
C ASN A 185 -16.47 -5.46 4.10
N PRO A 186 -16.17 -5.73 2.81
CA PRO A 186 -16.16 -7.10 2.28
C PRO A 186 -15.12 -8.01 2.96
N LEU A 187 -14.02 -7.45 3.47
CA LEU A 187 -13.00 -8.24 4.18
C LEU A 187 -13.54 -8.89 5.46
N LEU A 188 -14.46 -8.22 6.16
CA LEU A 188 -15.08 -8.78 7.38
C LEU A 188 -15.98 -10.00 7.07
N GLU A 189 -16.40 -10.12 5.81
CA GLU A 189 -17.22 -11.21 5.29
C GLU A 189 -16.36 -12.28 4.58
N GLY A 190 -15.03 -12.18 4.65
CA GLY A 190 -14.10 -13.13 4.04
C GLY A 190 -13.80 -12.85 2.56
N TYR A 191 -14.19 -11.70 2.02
CA TYR A 191 -13.90 -11.32 0.63
C TYR A 191 -12.66 -10.43 0.55
N GLY A 192 -11.59 -11.00 0.00
CA GLY A 192 -10.30 -10.36 -0.19
C GLY A 192 -10.34 -9.22 -1.19
N VAL A 193 -9.34 -8.33 -1.18
CA VAL A 193 -9.23 -7.25 -2.19
C VAL A 193 -8.94 -7.89 -3.56
N PRO A 194 -9.62 -7.50 -4.66
CA PRO A 194 -9.60 -8.27 -5.91
C PRO A 194 -8.20 -8.55 -6.46
N SER A 195 -7.31 -7.56 -6.43
CA SER A 195 -5.93 -7.71 -6.90
C SER A 195 -5.12 -8.70 -6.08
N SER A 196 -5.28 -8.70 -4.75
CA SER A 196 -4.58 -9.63 -3.86
C SER A 196 -5.20 -11.03 -3.89
N ALA A 197 -6.52 -11.15 -3.85
CA ALA A 197 -7.21 -12.43 -3.91
C ALA A 197 -6.90 -13.17 -5.22
N MET A 198 -6.85 -12.46 -6.35
CA MET A 198 -6.41 -13.04 -7.63
C MET A 198 -4.97 -13.54 -7.56
N LEU A 199 -4.02 -12.71 -7.11
CA LEU A 199 -2.61 -13.10 -7.06
C LEU A 199 -2.39 -14.26 -6.08
N GLU A 200 -3.06 -14.27 -4.93
CA GLU A 200 -3.01 -15.39 -3.99
C GLU A 200 -3.41 -16.70 -4.67
N ILE A 201 -4.55 -16.73 -5.36
CA ILE A 201 -5.03 -17.95 -6.02
C ILE A 201 -4.06 -18.42 -7.10
N ILE A 202 -3.51 -17.50 -7.87
CA ILE A 202 -2.54 -17.82 -8.92
C ILE A 202 -1.26 -18.39 -8.32
N PHE A 203 -0.72 -17.77 -7.28
CA PHE A 203 0.52 -18.21 -6.66
C PHE A 203 0.31 -19.51 -5.84
N SER A 204 -0.80 -19.66 -5.12
CA SER A 204 -1.15 -20.90 -4.40
C SER A 204 -1.31 -22.08 -5.36
N ALA A 205 -1.88 -21.86 -6.55
CA ALA A 205 -1.95 -22.91 -7.59
C ALA A 205 -0.55 -23.37 -8.07
N LEU A 206 0.46 -22.51 -7.94
CA LEU A 206 1.86 -22.80 -8.24
C LEU A 206 2.66 -23.28 -7.00
N GLY A 207 1.97 -23.56 -5.89
CA GLY A 207 2.59 -24.04 -4.64
C GLY A 207 3.31 -22.94 -3.84
N HIS A 208 2.97 -21.67 -4.06
CA HIS A 208 3.51 -20.55 -3.31
C HIS A 208 2.38 -19.73 -2.69
N ASP A 209 2.18 -19.80 -1.38
CA ASP A 209 1.20 -18.96 -0.69
C ASP A 209 1.78 -17.58 -0.44
N LEU A 210 1.07 -16.52 -0.85
CA LEU A 210 1.46 -15.13 -0.57
C LEU A 210 0.96 -14.70 0.82
N THR A 211 -0.11 -15.32 1.31
CA THR A 211 -0.69 -15.11 2.64
C THR A 211 -0.93 -16.42 3.40
N PRO A 212 0.14 -17.19 3.74
CA PRO A 212 0.07 -18.42 4.54
C PRO A 212 -0.92 -18.42 5.72
N GLY A 213 -1.90 -19.32 5.75
CA GLY A 213 -2.83 -19.42 6.89
C GLY A 213 -3.97 -18.40 6.89
N LEU A 214 -4.10 -17.62 5.82
CA LEU A 214 -5.35 -16.95 5.44
C LEU A 214 -6.04 -17.78 4.34
N GLU A 215 -7.37 -17.76 4.30
CA GLU A 215 -8.10 -18.36 3.17
C GLU A 215 -7.77 -17.58 1.90
N SER A 216 -7.39 -18.27 0.79
CA SER A 216 -6.82 -17.61 -0.39
C SER A 216 -7.72 -16.50 -0.96
N ARG A 217 -9.04 -16.70 -0.93
CA ARG A 217 -10.04 -15.73 -1.41
C ARG A 217 -10.17 -14.48 -0.51
N SER A 218 -9.65 -14.52 0.71
CA SER A 218 -9.69 -13.44 1.69
C SER A 218 -8.43 -12.56 1.68
N SER A 219 -7.47 -12.85 0.80
CA SER A 219 -6.19 -12.13 0.72
C SER A 219 -6.36 -10.63 0.39
N CYS A 220 -5.49 -9.80 0.96
CA CYS A 220 -5.48 -8.36 0.78
C CYS A 220 -4.04 -7.81 0.78
N PRO A 221 -3.79 -6.57 0.32
CA PRO A 221 -2.44 -6.02 0.24
C PRO A 221 -1.72 -5.98 1.61
N GLU A 222 -2.45 -5.63 2.67
CA GLU A 222 -1.91 -5.66 4.04
C GLU A 222 -1.53 -7.07 4.47
N ALA A 223 -2.32 -8.10 4.15
CA ALA A 223 -2.00 -9.48 4.50
C ALA A 223 -0.72 -9.95 3.79
N ILE A 224 -0.56 -9.64 2.50
CA ILE A 224 0.67 -9.91 1.74
C ILE A 224 1.86 -9.21 2.41
N TRP A 225 1.68 -7.93 2.80
CA TRP A 225 2.71 -7.17 3.50
C TRP A 225 3.09 -7.78 4.87
N GLN A 226 2.11 -8.23 5.65
CA GLN A 226 2.38 -8.89 6.93
C GLN A 226 3.11 -10.23 6.73
N ALA A 227 2.71 -11.02 5.73
CA ALA A 227 3.37 -12.28 5.41
C ALA A 227 4.86 -12.07 5.08
N VAL A 228 5.15 -11.05 4.25
CA VAL A 228 6.53 -10.70 3.89
C VAL A 228 7.36 -10.27 5.08
N LYS A 229 6.78 -9.61 6.08
CA LYS A 229 7.54 -9.19 7.27
C LYS A 229 7.75 -10.29 8.31
N TRP A 230 6.75 -11.14 8.50
CA TRP A 230 6.65 -11.94 9.73
C TRP A 230 6.78 -13.43 9.51
N TRP A 231 6.59 -13.91 8.28
CA TRP A 231 6.54 -15.34 7.98
C TRP A 231 7.79 -15.86 7.29
N HIS A 232 8.90 -15.16 7.49
CA HIS A 232 10.23 -15.60 7.08
C HIS A 232 10.51 -17.06 7.48
N HIS A 233 10.24 -17.41 8.74
CA HIS A 233 10.43 -18.77 9.25
C HIS A 233 9.51 -19.82 8.61
N TYR A 234 8.29 -19.44 8.22
CA TYR A 234 7.37 -20.36 7.55
C TYR A 234 7.90 -20.76 6.18
N TYR A 235 8.37 -19.78 5.39
CA TYR A 235 9.00 -20.05 4.10
C TYR A 235 10.26 -20.91 4.24
N ASP A 236 11.09 -20.66 5.27
CA ASP A 236 12.29 -21.46 5.53
C ASP A 236 11.95 -22.92 5.89
N GLN A 237 10.93 -23.14 6.74
CA GLN A 237 10.50 -24.48 7.16
C GLN A 237 9.90 -25.31 6.03
N GLU A 238 9.18 -24.66 5.11
CA GLU A 238 8.61 -25.33 3.95
C GLU A 238 9.56 -25.41 2.74
N GLY A 239 10.82 -24.96 2.89
CA GLY A 239 11.80 -24.92 1.78
C GLY A 239 11.34 -24.04 0.61
N ARG A 240 10.46 -23.06 0.89
CA ARG A 240 9.91 -22.15 -0.11
C ARG A 240 10.80 -20.92 -0.26
N ASN A 241 10.80 -20.35 -1.46
CA ASN A 241 11.56 -19.15 -1.77
C ASN A 241 11.03 -17.95 -0.99
N GLN A 242 11.86 -17.43 -0.08
CA GLN A 242 11.50 -16.35 0.82
C GLN A 242 11.38 -15.01 0.07
N PRO A 243 10.24 -14.29 0.17
CA PRO A 243 10.10 -12.99 -0.45
C PRO A 243 11.02 -11.96 0.21
N ARG A 244 11.61 -11.10 -0.61
CA ARG A 244 12.36 -9.91 -0.19
C ARG A 244 11.63 -8.65 -0.60
N CYS A 245 11.78 -7.59 0.16
CA CYS A 245 11.05 -6.36 -0.09
C CYS A 245 11.89 -5.10 0.14
N VAL A 246 11.70 -4.13 -0.75
CA VAL A 246 12.12 -2.75 -0.55
C VAL A 246 10.87 -1.87 -0.52
N HIS A 247 10.76 -0.91 0.39
CA HIS A 247 9.53 -0.13 0.55
C HIS A 247 9.77 1.34 0.91
N ARG A 248 8.76 2.17 0.63
CA ARG A 248 8.65 3.58 1.04
C ARG A 248 7.22 3.87 1.48
N VAL A 249 7.08 4.48 2.66
CA VAL A 249 5.77 4.89 3.20
C VAL A 249 5.85 6.38 3.53
N ASP A 250 5.31 7.20 2.65
CA ASP A 250 5.29 8.66 2.81
C ASP A 250 4.00 9.17 3.45
N ASN A 251 2.92 8.37 3.43
CA ASN A 251 1.61 8.73 3.96
C ASN A 251 1.04 7.63 4.87
N GLN A 252 1.15 7.85 6.18
CA GLN A 252 0.41 7.07 7.17
C GLN A 252 -0.91 7.81 7.43
N LEU A 253 -2.04 7.14 7.15
CA LEU A 253 -3.41 7.66 7.42
C LEU A 253 -3.69 7.62 8.93
N ILE A 254 -2.80 8.18 9.74
CA ILE A 254 -2.93 8.25 11.19
C ILE A 254 -3.72 9.52 11.52
N PRO A 255 -4.80 9.42 12.33
CA PRO A 255 -5.49 10.59 12.84
C PRO A 255 -4.53 11.55 13.53
N SER A 256 -4.69 12.85 13.32
CA SER A 256 -3.83 13.92 13.87
C SER A 256 -3.61 13.80 15.38
N SER A 257 -4.59 13.29 16.14
CA SER A 257 -4.48 13.07 17.59
C SER A 257 -3.35 12.10 17.99
N LYS A 258 -3.09 11.04 17.21
CA LYS A 258 -1.98 10.09 17.49
C LYS A 258 -0.61 10.60 17.00
N ARG A 259 -0.59 11.64 16.17
CA ARG A 259 0.65 12.24 15.64
C ARG A 259 1.36 13.11 16.68
N GLU A 260 0.61 13.68 17.63
CA GLU A 260 1.12 14.50 18.72
C GLU A 260 1.66 13.66 19.88
N GLU A 261 1.03 12.52 20.20
CA GLU A 261 1.53 11.60 21.24
C GLU A 261 2.92 11.03 20.91
N ARG A 262 3.21 10.74 19.62
CA ARG A 262 4.56 10.31 19.20
C ARG A 262 5.62 11.40 19.31
N LYS A 263 5.24 12.68 19.33
CA LYS A 263 6.18 13.78 19.56
C LYS A 263 6.45 14.05 21.04
N MET A 264 5.59 13.56 21.94
CA MET A 264 5.68 13.82 23.38
C MET A 264 6.20 12.63 24.21
N GLY A 265 6.61 11.53 23.57
CA GLY A 265 7.11 10.31 24.23
C GLY A 265 8.61 10.23 24.47
N GLY A 266 9.33 11.36 24.56
CA GLY A 266 10.71 11.39 25.07
C GLY A 266 10.70 11.78 26.56
N PRO A 267 11.53 11.16 27.43
CA PRO A 267 11.56 11.55 28.84
C PRO A 267 11.99 13.02 28.95
N PRO A 268 11.35 13.83 29.82
CA PRO A 268 11.70 15.22 29.95
C PRO A 268 13.12 15.35 30.49
N THR A 269 14.02 15.89 29.68
CA THR A 269 15.35 16.32 30.12
C THR A 269 15.16 17.42 31.16
N GLN A 270 15.39 17.11 32.43
CA GLN A 270 15.44 18.11 33.49
C GLN A 270 16.65 19.01 33.25
N THR A 271 16.43 20.20 32.70
CA THR A 271 17.40 21.29 32.74
C THR A 271 17.18 22.08 34.03
N THR A 272 18.10 21.90 34.98
CA THR A 272 18.26 22.79 36.13
C THR A 272 18.47 24.23 35.68
N PRO A 273 17.76 25.22 36.26
CA PRO A 273 17.99 26.62 35.91
C PRO A 273 19.26 27.15 36.60
N PRO A 274 20.08 27.98 35.93
CA PRO A 274 21.16 28.69 36.60
C PRO A 274 20.61 29.87 37.42
N VAL A 275 21.32 30.09 38.51
CA VAL A 275 21.12 31.07 39.58
C VAL A 275 21.09 32.51 39.06
N SER A 276 20.21 33.32 39.66
CA SER A 276 20.05 34.75 39.42
C SER A 276 21.27 35.58 39.85
N SER A 277 21.64 36.58 39.05
CA SER A 277 22.18 37.84 39.58
C SER A 277 21.58 39.04 38.84
N SER A 278 20.92 39.84 39.66
CA SER A 278 20.27 41.14 39.51
C SER A 278 21.06 42.24 38.77
N ILE A 279 20.36 43.23 38.18
CA ILE A 279 20.37 44.69 38.52
C ILE A 279 19.91 45.61 37.34
N THR A 280 18.84 46.40 37.60
CA THR A 280 18.58 47.82 37.21
C THR A 280 17.91 48.23 35.87
N ARG A 281 16.63 48.65 36.02
CA ARG A 281 15.96 49.94 35.63
C ARG A 281 16.14 50.49 34.19
N GLN A 282 15.02 50.66 33.46
CA GLN A 282 14.33 51.97 33.31
C GLN A 282 13.05 51.89 32.45
N THR A 283 12.08 52.69 32.88
CA THR A 283 10.76 53.09 32.36
C THR A 283 10.72 53.67 30.93
N LYS A 284 9.61 53.43 30.19
CA LYS A 284 8.79 54.51 29.58
C LYS A 284 7.40 54.04 29.09
N GLN A 285 6.41 54.87 29.41
CA GLN A 285 5.00 54.93 28.95
C GLN A 285 4.93 55.16 27.43
N THR A 286 3.90 54.76 26.67
CA THR A 286 2.55 55.38 26.53
C THR A 286 1.63 54.38 25.77
N LYS A 287 0.41 54.04 26.21
CA LYS A 287 -0.90 54.73 26.23
C LYS A 287 -1.52 55.07 24.84
N THR A 288 -2.61 54.34 24.56
CA THR A 288 -3.90 54.72 23.89
C THR A 288 -3.91 55.15 22.42
N ASP A 289 -4.95 54.97 21.58
CA ASP A 289 -6.17 54.13 21.42
C ASP A 289 -7.04 54.90 20.38
N VAL A 290 -8.06 54.24 19.81
CA VAL A 290 -9.31 54.82 19.26
C VAL A 290 -9.38 55.27 17.77
N SER A 291 -9.96 54.36 16.95
CA SER A 291 -11.22 54.52 16.17
C SER A 291 -11.34 55.45 14.95
N LYS A 292 -11.86 54.91 13.82
CA LYS A 292 -13.25 55.11 13.27
C LYS A 292 -13.34 54.52 11.84
N ARG A 293 -14.26 53.57 11.59
CA ARG A 293 -15.56 53.66 10.88
C ARG A 293 -15.51 53.89 9.36
N GLY A 294 -16.15 52.99 8.61
CA GLY A 294 -16.36 52.97 7.14
C GLY A 294 -17.35 54.03 6.60
N PRO A 295 -17.96 53.88 5.40
CA PRO A 295 -18.83 52.74 5.06
C PRO A 295 -18.88 52.28 3.57
N ARG A 296 -19.78 51.29 3.36
CA ARG A 296 -20.30 50.57 2.18
C ARG A 296 -20.66 51.40 0.92
N THR A 297 -20.63 50.71 -0.24
CA THR A 297 -21.70 50.43 -1.26
C THR A 297 -21.01 50.23 -2.63
N SER A 298 -21.44 49.47 -3.66
CA SER A 298 -22.56 48.58 -4.00
C SER A 298 -22.25 47.99 -5.39
N SER A 299 -22.62 46.73 -5.66
CA SER A 299 -22.68 46.15 -7.03
C SER A 299 -23.89 46.70 -7.82
N PRO A 300 -24.04 46.49 -9.16
CA PRO A 300 -24.58 45.20 -9.68
C PRO A 300 -24.18 44.76 -11.13
N ARG A 301 -24.29 43.42 -11.37
CA ARG A 301 -24.84 42.63 -12.53
C ARG A 301 -24.81 43.23 -13.98
N ARG A 302 -24.66 42.50 -15.11
CA ARG A 302 -25.14 41.15 -15.52
C ARG A 302 -24.71 40.81 -16.97
N ARG A 303 -24.58 39.49 -17.27
CA ARG A 303 -24.99 38.70 -18.47
C ARG A 303 -24.38 38.92 -19.87
N GLY A 304 -24.01 37.78 -20.48
CA GLY A 304 -24.09 37.53 -21.93
C GLY A 304 -23.66 36.11 -22.31
N ARG A 305 -24.62 35.18 -22.45
CA ARG A 305 -24.50 33.91 -23.17
C ARG A 305 -24.85 34.16 -24.64
N ARG A 306 -24.08 33.57 -25.57
CA ARG A 306 -24.57 32.72 -26.67
C ARG A 306 -23.45 31.76 -27.03
#